data_AF-A0A815XE42-F1
#
_entry.id   AF-A0A815XE42-F1
#
_cell.length_a   1.000
_cell.length_b   1.000
_cell.length_c   1.000
_cell.angle_alpha   90.00
_cell.angle_beta   90.00
_cell.angle_gamma   90.00
#
_symmetry.space_group_name_H-M   'P 1'
#
loop_
_entity.id
_entity.type
_entity.pdbx_description
1 polymer ?
#
loop_
_entity_poly.entity_id
_entity_poly.type
_entity_poly.pdbx_seq_one_letter_code
_entity_poly.pdbx_strand_id
1 'polypeptide(L)'
;MPKVDTYGTQQPIALLKLLLEKGGMYDRGKDLNWKKYQDMIFIAAMGKPGGGRNDVDPRFISLFNVYNITFPSEESLFLIYNSILEGHLQPFNKEVQDISPTITRMTMELYHSILDALPPTPSKFHYIFNLRDLSRIFNGLVLTTP
;
A
#
# COMPACT_ATOMS: atom_id res chain seq x y z
N MET A 1 -8.36 -9.09 -1.59
CA MET A 1 -8.35 -9.68 -2.95
C MET A 1 -9.71 -10.27 -3.24
N PRO A 2 -10.17 -10.32 -4.51
CA PRO A 2 -11.43 -10.97 -4.87
C PRO A 2 -11.51 -12.38 -4.29
N LYS A 3 -12.69 -12.73 -3.79
CA LYS A 3 -12.97 -14.07 -3.27
C LYS A 3 -12.89 -15.08 -4.42
N VAL A 4 -12.25 -16.21 -4.16
CA VAL A 4 -12.17 -17.32 -5.10
C VAL A 4 -13.51 -18.08 -5.05
N ASP A 5 -14.04 -18.44 -6.21
CA ASP A 5 -15.22 -19.30 -6.30
C ASP A 5 -14.88 -20.78 -6.02
N THR A 6 -15.89 -21.64 -6.07
CA THR A 6 -15.74 -23.09 -5.86
C THR A 6 -14.82 -23.76 -6.87
N TYR A 7 -14.58 -23.13 -8.02
CA TYR A 7 -13.78 -23.65 -9.12
C TYR A 7 -12.37 -23.06 -9.17
N GLY A 8 -11.96 -22.30 -8.14
CA GLY A 8 -10.62 -21.72 -8.10
C GLY A 8 -10.47 -20.44 -8.91
N THR A 9 -11.56 -19.84 -9.39
CA THR A 9 -11.50 -18.65 -10.25
C THR A 9 -11.92 -17.37 -9.53
N GLN A 10 -11.40 -16.24 -10.01
CA GLN A 10 -11.74 -14.91 -9.53
C GLN A 10 -12.42 -14.13 -10.67
N GLN A 11 -13.75 -14.15 -10.68
CA GLN A 11 -14.55 -13.53 -11.76
C GLN A 11 -14.17 -12.07 -12.08
N PRO A 12 -13.85 -11.19 -11.10
CA PRO A 12 -13.38 -9.84 -11.41
C PRO A 12 -12.05 -9.82 -12.17
N ILE A 13 -11.14 -10.75 -11.91
CA ILE A 13 -9.85 -10.85 -12.59
C ILE A 13 -10.04 -11.37 -14.01
N ALA A 14 -10.96 -12.31 -14.23
CA ALA A 14 -11.33 -12.76 -15.56
C ALA A 14 -11.91 -11.62 -16.41
N LEU A 15 -12.73 -10.76 -15.81
CA LEU A 15 -13.25 -9.56 -16.49
C LEU A 15 -12.14 -8.57 -16.85
N LEU A 16 -11.21 -8.29 -15.92
CA LEU A 16 -10.08 -7.42 -16.19
C LEU A 16 -9.16 -8.01 -17.28
N LYS A 17 -8.94 -9.32 -17.26
CA LYS A 17 -8.21 -10.02 -18.32
C LYS A 17 -8.86 -9.80 -19.69
N LEU A 18 -10.18 -9.98 -19.79
CA LEU A 18 -10.93 -9.71 -21.02
C LEU A 18 -10.75 -8.27 -21.48
N LEU A 19 -10.88 -7.31 -20.55
CA LEU A 19 -10.73 -5.88 -20.83
C LEU A 19 -9.35 -5.55 -21.41
N LEU A 20 -8.29 -6.08 -20.81
CA LEU A 20 -6.92 -5.82 -21.23
C LEU A 20 -6.56 -6.54 -22.55
N GLU A 21 -6.97 -7.79 -22.72
CA GLU A 21 -6.67 -8.57 -23.93
C GLU A 21 -7.44 -8.09 -25.16
N LYS A 22 -8.68 -7.63 -24.98
CA LYS A 22 -9.58 -7.30 -26.08
C LYS A 22 -9.85 -5.80 -26.23
N GLY A 23 -9.38 -4.97 -25.30
CA GLY A 23 -9.59 -3.52 -25.33
C GLY A 23 -11.07 -3.14 -25.21
N GLY A 24 -11.88 -3.94 -24.52
CA GLY A 24 -13.33 -3.77 -24.48
C GLY A 24 -14.03 -4.75 -23.54
N MET A 25 -15.32 -4.51 -23.30
CA MET A 25 -16.19 -5.42 -22.55
C MET A 25 -17.62 -5.40 -23.08
N TYR A 26 -18.36 -6.47 -22.83
CA TYR A 26 -19.78 -6.54 -23.15
C TYR A 26 -20.62 -5.77 -22.12
N ASP A 27 -21.65 -5.06 -22.60
CA ASP A 27 -22.68 -4.51 -21.72
C ASP A 27 -23.50 -5.64 -21.08
N ARG A 28 -23.92 -5.46 -19.82
CA ARG A 28 -24.76 -6.43 -19.10
C ARG A 28 -26.25 -6.33 -19.48
N GLY A 29 -26.62 -5.39 -20.35
CA GLY A 29 -27.97 -5.24 -20.88
C GLY A 29 -28.39 -6.37 -21.83
N LYS A 30 -29.67 -6.37 -22.25
CA LYS A 30 -30.26 -7.43 -23.09
C LYS A 30 -29.54 -7.64 -24.42
N ASP A 31 -28.97 -6.58 -24.99
CA ASP A 31 -28.44 -6.60 -26.36
C ASP A 31 -26.96 -7.04 -26.44
N LEU A 32 -26.27 -7.29 -25.31
CA LEU A 32 -24.86 -7.72 -25.25
C LEU A 32 -23.94 -6.92 -26.20
N ASN A 33 -24.10 -5.60 -26.23
CA ASN A 33 -23.31 -4.74 -27.09
C ASN A 33 -21.85 -4.68 -26.64
N TRP A 34 -20.91 -4.84 -27.58
CA TRP A 34 -19.48 -4.70 -27.32
C TRP A 34 -19.09 -3.23 -27.17
N LYS A 35 -18.56 -2.84 -26.01
CA LYS A 35 -18.00 -1.51 -25.75
C LYS A 35 -16.49 -1.57 -25.88
N LYS A 36 -15.94 -0.90 -26.89
CA LYS A 36 -14.49 -0.75 -27.10
C LYS A 36 -13.98 0.47 -26.35
N TYR A 37 -12.91 0.31 -25.60
CA TYR A 37 -12.18 1.41 -24.96
C TYR A 37 -10.91 1.70 -25.76
N GLN A 38 -10.64 2.97 -26.00
CA GLN A 38 -9.45 3.44 -26.72
C GLN A 38 -8.63 4.32 -25.78
N ASP A 39 -7.33 4.37 -26.00
CA ASP A 39 -6.38 5.24 -25.28
C ASP A 39 -6.38 5.04 -23.75
N MET A 40 -6.43 3.77 -23.31
CA MET A 40 -6.37 3.39 -21.90
C MET A 40 -4.98 2.94 -21.49
N ILE A 41 -4.55 3.37 -20.30
CA ILE A 41 -3.34 2.88 -19.63
C ILE A 41 -3.77 2.20 -18.33
N PHE A 42 -3.23 1.01 -18.08
CA PHE A 42 -3.55 0.22 -16.89
C PHE A 42 -2.36 0.14 -15.94
N ILE A 43 -2.60 0.49 -14.68
CA ILE A 43 -1.65 0.34 -13.58
C ILE A 43 -2.37 -0.45 -12.48
N ALA A 44 -1.71 -1.48 -11.95
CA ALA A 44 -2.25 -2.34 -10.91
C ALA A 44 -1.21 -2.59 -9.81
N ALA A 45 -1.69 -2.81 -8.59
CA ALA A 45 -0.87 -3.21 -7.45
C ALA A 45 -1.60 -4.30 -6.66
N MET A 46 -0.84 -5.24 -6.11
CA MET A 46 -1.36 -6.31 -5.27
C MET A 46 -0.41 -6.58 -4.11
N GLY A 47 -0.96 -7.06 -2.99
CA GLY A 47 -0.14 -7.59 -1.90
C GLY A 47 0.40 -8.97 -2.25
N LYS A 48 1.55 -9.33 -1.68
CA LYS A 48 2.11 -10.68 -1.80
C LYS A 48 1.07 -11.75 -1.41
N PRO A 49 1.00 -12.87 -2.13
CA PRO A 49 0.13 -13.97 -1.76
C PRO A 49 0.54 -14.58 -0.42
N GLY A 50 -0.42 -15.19 0.28
CA GLY A 50 -0.24 -15.71 1.63
C GLY A 50 -0.88 -14.85 2.73
N GLY A 51 -0.89 -15.35 3.97
CA GLY A 51 -1.52 -14.66 5.12
C GLY A 51 -3.01 -14.38 4.93
N GLY A 52 -3.73 -15.27 4.22
CA GLY A 52 -5.15 -15.09 3.87
C GLY A 52 -5.41 -14.32 2.57
N ARG A 53 -4.37 -13.93 1.82
CA ARG A 53 -4.49 -13.37 0.48
C ARG A 53 -4.39 -14.48 -0.57
N ASN A 54 -5.35 -14.49 -1.49
CA ASN A 54 -5.40 -15.44 -2.60
C ASN A 54 -4.38 -15.08 -3.68
N ASP A 55 -3.83 -16.08 -4.35
CA ASP A 55 -3.07 -15.89 -5.59
C ASP A 55 -3.92 -15.30 -6.70
N VAL A 56 -3.25 -14.67 -7.67
CA VAL A 56 -3.87 -14.12 -8.88
C VAL A 56 -3.57 -15.04 -10.06
N ASP A 57 -4.52 -15.18 -10.98
CA ASP A 57 -4.36 -15.97 -12.20
C ASP A 57 -3.09 -15.59 -12.98
N PRO A 58 -2.13 -16.52 -13.19
CA PRO A 58 -0.89 -16.24 -13.93
C PRO A 58 -1.12 -15.67 -15.33
N ARG A 59 -2.23 -16.01 -15.98
CA ARG A 59 -2.60 -15.51 -17.32
C ARG A 59 -2.99 -14.04 -17.32
N PHE A 60 -3.44 -13.52 -16.18
CA PHE A 60 -3.67 -12.09 -16.01
C PHE A 60 -2.36 -11.37 -15.70
N ILE A 61 -1.53 -11.96 -14.85
CA ILE A 61 -0.21 -11.40 -14.49
C ILE A 61 0.68 -11.25 -15.73
N SER A 62 0.62 -12.19 -16.68
CA SER A 62 1.41 -12.13 -17.92
C SER A 62 1.10 -10.93 -18.82
N LEU A 63 0.00 -10.21 -18.58
CA LEU A 63 -0.34 -8.98 -19.30
C LEU A 63 0.39 -7.74 -18.76
N PHE A 64 1.13 -7.88 -17.64
CA PHE A 64 1.81 -6.79 -16.96
C PHE A 64 3.30 -7.07 -16.80
N ASN A 65 4.08 -5.99 -16.67
CA ASN A 65 5.42 -6.06 -16.10
C ASN A 65 5.30 -6.02 -14.57
N VAL A 66 5.81 -7.05 -13.90
CA VAL A 66 5.69 -7.20 -12.45
C VAL A 66 6.97 -6.74 -11.76
N TYR A 67 6.82 -5.82 -10.81
CA TYR A 67 7.91 -5.35 -9.95
C TYR A 67 7.61 -5.70 -8.50
N ASN A 68 8.60 -6.27 -7.81
CA ASN A 68 8.50 -6.54 -6.37
C ASN A 68 9.00 -5.33 -5.59
N ILE A 69 8.10 -4.70 -4.82
CA ILE A 69 8.44 -3.57 -3.96
C ILE A 69 8.83 -4.12 -2.59
N THR A 70 10.12 -4.03 -2.27
CA THR A 70 10.64 -4.39 -0.94
C THR A 70 10.44 -3.25 0.06
N PHE A 71 10.57 -3.57 1.35
CA PHE A 71 10.61 -2.52 2.36
C PHE A 71 11.82 -1.60 2.11
N PRO A 72 11.64 -0.27 2.24
CA PRO A 72 12.73 0.69 2.12
C PRO A 72 13.75 0.51 3.25
N SER A 73 14.98 1.01 3.04
CA SER A 73 16.01 1.00 4.07
C SER A 73 15.65 1.93 5.23
N GLU A 74 16.24 1.69 6.39
CA GLU A 74 16.04 2.52 7.58
C GLU A 74 16.50 3.95 7.33
N GLU A 75 17.63 4.16 6.64
CA GLU A 75 18.09 5.52 6.32
C GLU A 75 17.11 6.26 5.41
N SER A 76 16.49 5.53 4.47
CA SER A 76 15.46 6.10 3.58
C SER A 76 14.22 6.51 4.36
N LEU A 77 13.77 5.68 5.30
CA LEU A 77 12.63 5.98 6.16
C LEU A 77 12.91 7.19 7.06
N PHE A 78 14.09 7.23 7.67
CA PHE A 78 14.53 8.37 8.48
C PHE A 78 14.51 9.65 7.66
N LEU A 79 15.11 9.64 6.47
CA LEU A 79 15.12 10.80 5.58
C LEU A 79 13.71 11.27 5.22
N ILE A 80 12.83 10.37 4.79
CA ILE A 80 11.46 10.71 4.40
C ILE A 80 10.70 11.39 5.55
N TYR A 81 10.68 10.76 6.73
CA TYR A 81 9.89 11.27 7.84
C TYR A 81 10.52 12.49 8.52
N ASN A 82 11.85 12.54 8.61
CA ASN A 82 12.55 13.71 9.15
C ASN A 82 12.31 14.93 8.25
N SER A 83 12.40 14.79 6.92
CA SER A 83 12.16 15.91 6.00
C SER A 83 10.73 16.44 6.07
N ILE A 84 9.73 15.58 6.29
CA ILE A 84 8.34 16.01 6.49
C ILE A 84 8.22 16.85 7.78
N LEU A 85 8.80 16.36 8.89
CA LEU A 85 8.72 17.05 10.17
C LEU A 85 9.53 18.35 10.18
N GLU A 86 10.75 18.34 9.65
CA GLU A 86 11.61 19.51 9.52
C GLU A 86 10.98 20.61 8.65
N GLY A 87 10.31 20.21 7.56
CA GLY A 87 9.56 21.14 6.71
C GLY A 87 8.39 21.79 7.45
N HIS A 88 7.69 21.03 8.30
CA HIS A 88 6.59 21.56 9.14
C HIS A 88 7.07 22.46 10.27
N LEU A 89 8.24 22.20 10.84
CA LEU A 89 8.76 22.93 12.00
C LEU A 89 9.46 24.26 11.66
N GLN A 90 9.65 24.58 10.37
CA GLN A 90 10.25 25.87 9.93
C GLN A 90 9.67 27.14 10.59
N PRO A 91 8.35 27.30 10.80
CA PRO A 91 7.79 28.49 11.47
C PRO A 91 7.93 28.48 13.00
N PHE A 92 8.37 27.38 13.61
CA PHE A 92 8.51 27.24 15.07
C PHE A 92 9.85 27.78 15.57
N ASN A 93 10.00 27.92 16.88
CA ASN A 93 11.25 28.29 17.50
C ASN A 93 12.38 27.30 17.20
N LYS A 94 13.62 27.80 17.13
CA LYS A 94 14.81 26.99 16.80
C LYS A 94 14.99 25.78 17.71
N GLU A 95 14.69 25.92 18.99
CA GLU A 95 14.73 24.81 19.96
C GLU A 95 13.83 23.64 19.54
N VAL A 96 12.67 23.93 18.93
CA VAL A 96 11.73 22.89 18.47
C VAL A 96 12.23 22.27 17.15
N GLN A 97 12.79 23.08 16.26
CA GLN A 97 13.38 22.60 15.01
C GLN A 97 14.52 21.61 15.27
N ASP A 98 15.40 21.94 16.21
CA ASP A 98 16.57 21.11 16.56
C ASP A 98 16.17 19.73 17.14
N ILE A 99 14.94 19.57 17.63
CA ILE A 99 14.41 18.33 18.20
C ILE A 99 13.90 17.35 17.12
N SER A 100 13.58 17.83 15.91
CA SER A 100 13.04 17.04 14.78
C SER A 100 13.76 15.70 14.52
N PRO A 101 15.11 15.67 14.36
CA PRO A 101 15.82 14.42 14.09
C PRO A 101 15.78 13.45 15.28
N THR A 102 15.75 13.98 16.50
CA THR A 102 15.67 13.16 17.71
C THR A 102 14.30 12.46 17.82
N ILE A 103 13.21 13.19 17.58
CA ILE A 103 11.85 12.62 17.56
C ILE A 103 11.74 11.55 16.49
N THR A 104 12.27 11.81 15.29
CA THR A 104 12.18 10.86 14.18
C THR A 104 12.90 9.55 14.51
N ARG A 105 14.14 9.64 15.02
CA ARG A 105 14.92 8.45 15.42
C ARG A 105 14.25 7.66 16.53
N MET A 106 13.79 8.34 17.59
CA MET A 106 13.08 7.68 18.70
C MET A 106 11.81 6.97 18.24
N THR A 107 11.05 7.59 17.33
CA THR A 107 9.81 7.00 16.79
C THR A 107 10.11 5.74 15.99
N MET A 108 11.20 5.73 15.22
CA MET A 108 11.63 4.55 14.45
C MET A 108 12.14 3.43 15.35
N GLU A 109 13.00 3.73 16.33
CA GLU A 109 13.48 2.76 17.32
C GLU A 109 12.30 2.11 18.10
N LEU A 110 11.31 2.92 18.48
CA LEU A 110 10.09 2.44 19.11
C LEU A 110 9.26 1.53 18.18
N TYR A 111 9.12 1.91 16.91
CA TYR A 111 8.41 1.11 15.93
C TYR A 111 9.07 -0.27 15.72
N HIS A 112 10.40 -0.33 15.66
CA HIS A 112 11.14 -1.59 15.60
C HIS A 112 10.94 -2.43 16.87
N SER A 113 11.03 -1.81 18.04
CA SER A 113 10.78 -2.49 19.31
C SER A 113 9.37 -3.10 19.39
N ILE A 114 8.37 -2.39 18.86
CA ILE A 114 6.98 -2.87 18.80
C ILE A 114 6.82 -4.06 17.86
N LEU A 115 7.47 -4.02 16.69
CA LEU A 115 7.44 -5.13 15.74
C LEU A 115 7.97 -6.43 16.35
N ASP A 116 9.04 -6.34 17.13
CA ASP A 116 9.64 -7.50 17.79
C ASP A 116 8.83 -7.98 19.00
N ALA A 117 8.31 -7.04 19.81
CA ALA A 117 7.58 -7.38 21.03
C ALA A 117 6.14 -7.86 20.77
N LEU A 118 5.50 -7.41 19.68
CA LEU A 118 4.08 -7.63 19.41
C LEU A 118 3.84 -8.31 18.05
N PRO A 119 4.31 -9.56 17.85
CA PRO A 119 4.06 -10.29 16.61
C PRO A 119 2.58 -10.69 16.48
N PRO A 120 2.07 -10.79 15.24
CA PRO A 120 0.72 -11.29 14.99
C PRO A 120 0.62 -12.77 15.40
N THR A 121 -0.29 -13.06 16.33
CA THR A 121 -0.63 -14.43 16.75
C THR A 121 -2.10 -14.71 16.44
N PRO A 122 -2.55 -15.98 16.35
CA PRO A 122 -3.98 -16.28 16.12
C PRO A 122 -4.91 -15.58 17.13
N SER A 123 -4.50 -15.50 18.38
CA SER A 123 -5.22 -14.80 19.45
C SER A 123 -5.14 -13.27 19.35
N LYS A 124 -4.09 -12.74 18.71
CA LYS A 124 -3.83 -11.29 18.52
C LYS A 124 -3.60 -10.96 17.05
N PHE A 125 -4.53 -11.38 16.20
CA PHE A 125 -4.43 -11.22 14.74
C PHE A 125 -4.46 -9.75 14.29
N HIS A 126 -4.87 -8.83 15.17
CA HIS A 126 -4.93 -7.40 14.91
C HIS A 126 -3.59 -6.67 15.10
N TYR A 127 -2.53 -7.35 15.56
CA TYR A 127 -1.17 -6.78 15.65
C TYR A 127 -0.49 -6.78 14.29
N ILE A 128 -0.93 -5.85 13.44
CA ILE A 128 -0.43 -5.67 12.08
C ILE A 128 0.11 -4.25 11.97
N PHE A 129 1.40 -4.09 12.25
CA PHE A 129 2.10 -2.81 12.12
C PHE A 129 2.68 -2.67 10.72
N ASN A 130 2.48 -1.50 10.12
CA ASN A 130 3.03 -1.17 8.81
C ASN A 130 3.38 0.33 8.72
N LEU A 131 3.98 0.76 7.60
CA LEU A 131 4.39 2.16 7.41
C LEU A 131 3.23 3.17 7.53
N ARG A 132 1.97 2.75 7.33
CA ARG A 132 0.81 3.63 7.55
C ARG A 132 0.72 4.11 9.00
N ASP A 133 1.16 3.30 9.96
CA ASP A 133 1.12 3.66 11.38
C ASP A 133 2.14 4.75 11.68
N LEU A 134 3.37 4.63 11.15
CA LEU A 134 4.34 5.73 11.16
C LEU A 134 3.78 6.98 10.47
N SER A 135 3.24 6.85 9.26
CA SER A 135 2.67 7.99 8.53
C SER A 135 1.54 8.68 9.30
N ARG A 136 0.72 7.97 10.07
CA ARG A 136 -0.32 8.57 10.91
C ARG A 136 0.26 9.38 12.06
N ILE A 137 1.31 8.89 12.70
CA ILE A 137 2.00 9.61 13.79
C ILE A 137 2.53 10.95 13.26
N PHE A 138 3.29 10.92 12.16
CA PHE A 138 3.84 12.13 11.55
C PHE A 138 2.75 13.07 11.04
N ASN A 139 1.70 12.53 10.41
CA ASN A 139 0.54 13.35 10.03
C ASN A 139 -0.09 14.05 11.23
N GLY A 140 -0.18 13.38 12.39
CA GLY A 140 -0.65 14.00 13.63
C GLY A 140 0.26 15.14 14.12
N LEU A 141 1.58 14.96 14.05
CA LEU A 141 2.55 15.99 14.44
C LEU A 141 2.45 17.25 13.55
N VAL A 142 2.18 17.07 12.26
CA VAL A 142 2.07 18.16 11.27
C VAL A 142 0.77 18.96 11.41
N LEU A 143 -0.19 18.52 12.24
CA LEU A 143 -1.38 19.31 12.55
C LEU A 143 -1.17 20.34 13.67
N THR A 144 0.03 20.39 14.25
CA THR A 144 0.38 21.35 15.32
C THR A 144 0.58 22.76 14.76
N THR A 145 0.25 23.77 15.56
CA THR A 145 0.45 25.18 15.21
C THR A 145 1.65 25.77 15.96
N PRO A 146 2.35 26.77 15.39
CA PRO A 146 3.47 27.47 16.02
C PRO A 146 3.15 28.09 17.39
#